data_AF-A0A0D8HMW5-F1
#
_entry.id   AF-A0A0D8HMW5-F1
#
_cell.length_a   1.000
_cell.length_b   1.000
_cell.length_c   1.000
_cell.angle_alpha   90.00
_cell.angle_beta   90.00
_cell.angle_gamma   90.00
#
_symmetry.space_group_name_H-M   'P 1'
#
loop_
_entity.id
_entity.type
_entity.pdbx_description
1 polymer ?
#
loop_
_entity_poly.entity_id
_entity_poly.type
_entity_poly.pdbx_seq_one_letter_code
_entity_poly.pdbx_strand_id
1 'polypeptide(L)'
;MTSKTVATLISRLPAHIHGRGYRTTIRILQSLFKTLKYGPMWPERFASIHHARNVLDAFTSWYNHEHRHTGIGLHTPADVHFGLAGQKATERAVVLAQARAQHPERFGTAGIPKILDLPVDVWINKPSVEPDTDQAAA
;
A
#
# COMPACT_ATOMS: atom_id res chain seq x y z
N MET A 1 32.23 8.18 -18.86
CA MET A 1 30.93 7.69 -19.37
C MET A 1 29.85 8.63 -18.88
N THR A 2 29.15 9.33 -19.76
CA THR A 2 27.98 10.14 -19.40
C THR A 2 26.74 9.25 -19.43
N SER A 3 26.09 9.10 -18.27
CA SER A 3 24.80 8.41 -18.18
C SER A 3 23.74 9.18 -18.95
N LYS A 4 22.84 8.47 -19.63
CA LYS A 4 21.65 9.07 -20.26
C LYS A 4 20.81 9.77 -19.18
N THR A 5 20.13 10.86 -19.55
CA THR A 5 19.28 11.59 -18.60
C THR A 5 18.05 10.74 -18.24
N VAL A 6 17.52 10.94 -17.03
CA VAL A 6 16.31 10.27 -16.54
C VAL A 6 15.12 10.54 -17.47
N ALA A 7 15.03 11.75 -18.03
CA ALA A 7 13.97 12.12 -18.98
C ALA A 7 13.99 11.24 -20.25
N THR A 8 15.18 10.98 -20.81
CA THR A 8 15.34 10.08 -21.98
C THR A 8 14.99 8.62 -21.66
N LEU A 9 15.07 8.23 -20.38
CA LEU A 9 14.73 6.89 -19.93
C LEU A 9 13.22 6.74 -19.73
N ILE A 10 12.58 7.76 -19.16
CA ILE A 10 11.11 7.82 -18.97
C ILE A 10 10.38 7.88 -20.31
N SER A 11 10.88 8.63 -21.31
CA SER A 11 10.23 8.72 -22.62
C SER A 11 10.16 7.39 -23.40
N ARG A 12 10.94 6.38 -22.99
CA ARG A 12 10.94 5.04 -23.55
C ARG A 12 9.96 4.09 -22.85
N LEU A 13 9.44 4.48 -21.70
CA LEU A 13 8.44 3.71 -20.97
C LEU A 13 7.05 4.23 -21.37
N PRO A 14 6.03 3.36 -21.49
CA PRO A 14 4.63 3.78 -21.66
C PRO A 14 4.07 4.30 -20.32
N ALA A 15 4.80 5.19 -19.64
CA ALA A 15 4.51 5.68 -18.31
C ALA A 15 4.57 7.21 -18.29
N HIS A 16 3.47 7.83 -17.91
CA HIS A 16 3.39 9.28 -17.72
C HIS A 16 3.62 9.61 -16.24
N ILE A 17 4.82 10.08 -15.90
CA ILE A 17 5.12 10.58 -14.56
C ILE A 17 4.77 12.06 -14.53
N HIS A 18 3.64 12.38 -13.92
CA HIS A 18 3.28 13.76 -13.65
C HIS A 18 4.12 14.26 -12.47
N GLY A 19 4.89 15.32 -12.70
CA GLY A 19 5.59 16.05 -11.64
C GLY A 19 4.57 16.72 -10.73
N ARG A 20 4.00 15.98 -9.78
CA ARG A 20 3.17 16.57 -8.73
C ARG A 20 4.08 17.43 -7.86
N GLY A 21 3.70 18.70 -7.66
CA GLY A 21 4.46 19.64 -6.84
C GLY A 21 4.84 19.05 -5.47
N TYR A 22 5.97 19.51 -4.94
CA TYR A 22 6.74 19.05 -3.77
C TYR A 22 5.93 18.48 -2.58
N ARG A 23 4.66 18.87 -2.38
CA ARG A 23 3.87 18.57 -1.18
C ARG A 23 3.20 17.19 -1.14
N THR A 24 2.96 16.52 -2.26
CA THR A 24 2.03 15.35 -2.31
C THR A 24 2.71 13.98 -2.41
N THR A 25 3.64 13.79 -3.34
CA THR A 25 4.41 12.54 -3.48
C THR A 25 5.19 12.19 -2.22
N ILE A 26 5.65 13.23 -1.49
CA ILE A 26 6.31 13.07 -0.20
C ILE A 26 5.39 12.36 0.80
N ARG A 27 4.07 12.61 0.85
CA ARG A 27 3.20 12.07 1.92
C ARG A 27 3.11 10.53 1.93
N ILE A 28 2.91 9.89 0.77
CA ILE A 28 2.87 8.42 0.67
C ILE A 28 4.22 7.84 1.07
N LEU A 29 5.30 8.39 0.53
CA LEU A 29 6.65 7.93 0.84
C LEU A 29 6.98 8.11 2.32
N GLN A 30 6.59 9.23 2.93
CA GLN A 30 6.81 9.49 4.37
C GLN A 30 6.07 8.45 5.23
N SER A 31 4.85 8.07 4.86
CA SER A 31 4.12 7.01 5.57
C SER A 31 4.86 5.67 5.48
N LEU A 32 5.32 5.29 4.29
CA LEU A 32 6.13 4.08 4.08
C LEU A 32 7.43 4.12 4.89
N PHE A 33 8.17 5.25 4.86
CA PHE A 33 9.40 5.41 5.63
C PHE A 33 9.15 5.34 7.14
N LYS A 34 8.01 5.81 7.62
CA LYS A 34 7.61 5.63 9.01
C LYS A 34 7.41 4.14 9.30
N THR A 35 6.62 3.42 8.51
CA THR A 35 6.42 1.97 8.74
C THR A 35 7.74 1.20 8.73
N LEU A 36 8.65 1.54 7.82
CA LEU A 36 9.98 0.95 7.75
C LEU A 36 10.81 1.21 9.02
N LYS A 37 10.91 2.48 9.46
CA LYS A 37 11.77 2.88 10.59
C LYS A 37 11.26 2.41 11.95
N TYR A 38 9.94 2.31 12.10
CA TYR A 38 9.30 1.91 13.35
C TYR A 38 8.91 0.43 13.35
N GLY A 39 9.24 -0.32 12.30
CA GLY A 39 9.05 -1.76 12.24
C GLY A 39 10.05 -2.51 13.14
N PRO A 40 9.70 -3.72 13.61
CA PRO A 40 10.52 -4.49 14.56
C PRO A 40 11.90 -4.89 14.03
N MET A 41 12.07 -4.87 12.71
CA MET A 41 13.31 -5.24 12.02
C MET A 41 14.29 -4.10 11.79
N TRP A 42 13.92 -2.86 12.17
CA TRP A 42 14.78 -1.71 11.97
C TRP A 42 15.94 -1.71 12.99
N PRO A 43 17.22 -1.78 12.55
CA PRO A 43 18.34 -1.85 13.47
C PRO A 43 18.65 -0.48 14.08
N GLU A 44 19.26 -0.48 15.27
CA GLU A 44 19.79 0.76 15.88
C GLU A 44 20.86 1.41 14.98
N ARG A 45 21.72 0.57 14.38
CA ARG A 45 22.77 0.97 13.42
C ARG A 45 22.94 -0.08 12.34
N PHE A 46 23.19 0.35 11.12
CA PHE A 46 23.61 -0.54 10.03
C PHE A 46 25.10 -0.84 10.15
N ALA A 47 25.46 -2.12 10.03
CA ALA A 47 26.85 -2.58 10.14
C ALA A 47 27.63 -2.40 8.82
N SER A 48 26.92 -2.44 7.69
CA SER A 48 27.49 -2.29 6.35
C SER A 48 26.38 -2.04 5.33
N ILE A 49 26.75 -1.70 4.09
CA ILE A 49 25.79 -1.61 2.98
C ILE A 49 25.11 -2.96 2.68
N HIS A 50 25.79 -4.08 2.89
CA HIS A 50 25.21 -5.41 2.73
C HIS A 50 24.15 -5.69 3.79
N HIS A 51 24.45 -5.33 5.05
CA HIS A 51 23.45 -5.43 6.12
C HIS A 51 22.22 -4.57 5.81
N ALA A 52 22.41 -3.33 5.35
CA ALA A 52 21.30 -2.45 4.98
C ALA A 52 20.43 -3.03 3.86
N ARG A 53 21.04 -3.61 2.81
CA ARG A 53 20.30 -4.27 1.72
C ARG A 53 19.49 -5.46 2.22
N ASN A 54 20.09 -6.34 3.02
CA ASN A 54 19.40 -7.50 3.57
C ASN A 54 18.19 -7.10 4.43
N VAL A 55 18.34 -6.04 5.25
CA VAL A 55 17.22 -5.51 6.05
C VAL A 55 16.11 -4.99 5.15
N LEU A 56 16.44 -4.24 4.10
CA LEU A 56 15.43 -3.72 3.17
C LEU A 56 14.74 -4.83 2.37
N ASP A 57 15.48 -5.83 1.90
CA ASP A 57 14.92 -6.98 1.17
C ASP A 57 13.94 -7.76 2.05
N ALA A 58 14.35 -8.06 3.28
CA ALA A 58 13.48 -8.69 4.26
C ALA A 58 12.24 -7.83 4.54
N PHE A 59 12.41 -6.51 4.66
CA PHE A 59 11.30 -5.60 4.94
C PHE A 59 10.31 -5.59 3.79
N THR A 60 10.80 -5.48 2.55
CA THR A 60 9.94 -5.44 1.37
C THR A 60 9.18 -6.75 1.20
N SER A 61 9.83 -7.89 1.45
CA SER A 61 9.17 -9.21 1.45
C SER A 61 8.04 -9.25 2.48
N TRP A 62 8.36 -8.93 3.74
CA TRP A 62 7.39 -8.93 4.83
C TRP A 62 6.24 -7.94 4.58
N TYR A 63 6.55 -6.70 4.17
CA TYR A 63 5.56 -5.64 3.95
C TYR A 63 4.56 -6.01 2.85
N ASN A 64 5.04 -6.63 1.76
CA ASN A 64 4.23 -6.97 0.60
C ASN A 64 3.46 -8.28 0.74
N HIS A 65 3.99 -9.27 1.46
CA HIS A 65 3.46 -10.64 1.44
C HIS A 65 2.94 -11.14 2.79
N GLU A 66 3.30 -10.49 3.90
CA GLU A 66 2.96 -10.97 5.25
C GLU A 66 2.19 -9.94 6.06
N HIS A 67 2.61 -8.68 6.00
CA HIS A 67 2.00 -7.59 6.76
C HIS A 67 0.61 -7.28 6.22
N ARG A 68 -0.41 -7.45 7.08
CA ARG A 68 -1.80 -7.15 6.76
C ARG A 68 -2.13 -5.72 7.16
N HIS A 69 -2.66 -4.96 6.21
CA HIS A 69 -2.88 -3.52 6.36
C HIS A 69 -4.35 -3.23 6.62
N THR A 70 -4.64 -2.53 7.71
CA THR A 70 -6.03 -2.15 8.07
C THR A 70 -6.66 -1.22 7.02
N GLY A 71 -5.86 -0.38 6.36
CA GLY A 71 -6.34 0.53 5.31
C GLY A 71 -6.80 -0.17 4.02
N ILE A 72 -6.52 -1.47 3.86
CA ILE A 72 -6.94 -2.28 2.71
C ILE A 72 -7.57 -3.60 3.17
N GLY A 73 -8.48 -3.57 4.14
CA GLY A 73 -9.28 -4.76 4.48
C GLY A 73 -8.49 -5.90 5.13
N LEU A 74 -7.37 -5.62 5.80
CA LEU A 74 -6.40 -6.62 6.29
C LEU A 74 -5.87 -7.55 5.17
N HIS A 75 -5.79 -7.04 3.94
CA HIS A 75 -5.05 -7.67 2.85
C HIS A 75 -3.57 -7.29 2.91
N THR A 76 -2.74 -8.12 2.27
CA THR A 76 -1.35 -7.75 1.96
C THR A 76 -1.33 -6.92 0.68
N PRO A 77 -0.31 -6.06 0.45
CA PRO A 77 -0.17 -5.33 -0.80
C PRO A 77 -0.14 -6.25 -2.02
N ALA A 78 0.50 -7.41 -1.91
CA ALA A 78 0.52 -8.41 -2.98
C ALA A 78 -0.89 -8.94 -3.30
N ASP A 79 -1.73 -9.17 -2.29
CA ASP A 79 -3.11 -9.65 -2.52
C ASP A 79 -3.93 -8.66 -3.34
N VAL A 80 -3.75 -7.37 -3.07
CA VAL A 80 -4.44 -6.31 -3.81
C VAL A 80 -3.84 -6.17 -5.20
N HIS A 81 -2.52 -6.12 -5.30
CA HIS A 81 -1.81 -5.94 -6.57
C HIS A 81 -2.10 -7.05 -7.59
N PHE A 82 -2.15 -8.31 -7.14
CA PHE A 82 -2.43 -9.47 -7.98
C PHE A 82 -3.93 -9.82 -8.08
N GLY A 83 -4.83 -8.99 -7.54
CA GLY A 83 -6.28 -9.20 -7.63
C GLY A 83 -6.82 -10.38 -6.79
N LEU A 84 -6.04 -10.88 -5.83
CA LEU A 84 -6.40 -12.01 -4.95
C LEU A 84 -7.33 -11.61 -3.79
N ALA A 85 -7.52 -10.30 -3.57
CA ALA A 85 -8.29 -9.79 -2.43
C ALA A 85 -9.74 -10.34 -2.38
N GLY A 86 -10.41 -10.44 -3.52
CA GLY A 86 -11.79 -10.95 -3.59
C GLY A 86 -11.91 -12.40 -3.12
N GLN A 87 -11.03 -13.28 -3.61
CA GLN A 87 -11.00 -14.68 -3.18
C GLN A 87 -10.74 -14.79 -1.66
N LYS A 88 -9.75 -14.05 -1.16
CA LYS A 88 -9.41 -14.05 0.27
C LYS A 88 -10.54 -13.52 1.15
N ALA A 89 -11.33 -12.56 0.65
CA ALA A 89 -12.50 -12.07 1.36
C ALA A 89 -13.58 -13.15 1.49
N THR A 90 -13.83 -13.92 0.43
CA THR A 90 -14.75 -15.06 0.45
C THR A 90 -14.30 -16.14 1.44
N GLU A 91 -13.03 -16.55 1.39
CA GLU A 91 -12.46 -17.53 2.33
C GLU A 91 -12.60 -17.07 3.78
N ARG A 92 -12.29 -15.80 4.05
CA ARG A 92 -12.40 -15.20 5.39
C ARG A 92 -13.84 -15.17 5.90
N ALA A 93 -14.81 -14.90 5.03
CA ALA A 93 -16.22 -14.90 5.40
C ALA A 93 -16.68 -16.28 5.91
N VAL A 94 -16.23 -17.37 5.26
CA VAL A 94 -16.51 -18.75 5.68
C VAL A 94 -15.91 -19.03 7.06
N VAL A 95 -14.63 -18.69 7.27
CA VAL A 95 -13.97 -18.90 8.57
C VAL A 95 -14.66 -18.12 9.69
N LEU A 96 -15.06 -16.86 9.44
CA LEU A 96 -15.77 -16.05 10.43
C LEU A 96 -17.17 -16.61 10.74
N ALA A 97 -17.88 -17.13 9.74
CA ALA A 97 -19.18 -17.76 9.96
C ALA A 97 -19.05 -19.03 10.83
N GLN A 98 -18.04 -19.85 10.57
CA GLN A 98 -17.75 -21.05 11.36
C GLN A 98 -17.37 -20.69 12.81
N ALA A 99 -16.48 -19.72 13.01
CA ALA A 99 -16.08 -19.29 14.34
C ALA A 99 -17.27 -18.73 15.15
N ARG A 100 -18.19 -18.01 14.50
CA ARG A 100 -19.42 -17.51 15.13
C ARG A 100 -20.37 -18.62 15.54
N ALA A 101 -20.53 -19.64 14.72
CA ALA A 101 -21.37 -20.79 15.04
C ALA A 101 -20.80 -21.58 16.24
N GLN A 102 -19.48 -21.68 16.34
CA GLN A 102 -18.81 -22.41 17.43
C GLN A 102 -18.78 -21.65 18.76
N HIS A 103 -18.63 -20.32 18.70
CA HIS A 103 -18.43 -19.47 19.88
C HIS A 103 -19.31 -18.22 19.87
N PRO A 104 -20.64 -18.35 19.85
CA PRO A 104 -21.55 -17.20 19.75
C PRO A 104 -21.33 -16.17 20.87
N GLU A 105 -20.96 -16.61 22.08
CA GLU A 105 -20.66 -15.77 23.24
C GLU A 105 -19.50 -14.78 23.02
N ARG A 106 -18.61 -15.06 22.06
CA ARG A 106 -17.46 -14.18 21.74
C ARG A 106 -17.79 -13.07 20.76
N PHE A 107 -18.97 -13.10 20.13
CA PHE A 107 -19.34 -12.15 19.07
C PHE A 107 -20.56 -11.31 19.48
N GLY A 108 -20.32 -10.02 19.79
CA GLY A 108 -21.38 -9.08 20.15
C GLY A 108 -22.11 -8.44 18.95
N THR A 109 -21.78 -8.80 17.71
CA THR A 109 -22.39 -8.21 16.50
C THR A 109 -22.51 -9.25 15.39
N ALA A 110 -23.65 -9.23 14.70
CA ALA A 110 -23.89 -10.00 13.49
C ALA A 110 -23.27 -9.31 12.26
N GLY A 111 -22.67 -10.07 11.34
CA GLY A 111 -22.13 -9.56 10.07
C GLY A 111 -20.61 -9.36 10.03
N ILE A 112 -20.03 -9.24 8.84
CA ILE A 112 -18.56 -9.15 8.65
C ILE A 112 -18.05 -7.80 9.22
N PRO A 113 -16.94 -7.78 9.98
CA PRO A 113 -16.36 -6.53 10.48
C PRO A 113 -16.03 -5.54 9.35
N LYS A 114 -16.48 -4.29 9.48
CA LYS A 114 -16.24 -3.20 8.51
C LYS A 114 -14.76 -2.97 8.16
N ILE A 115 -13.85 -3.26 9.09
CA ILE A 115 -12.40 -3.15 8.87
C ILE A 115 -11.88 -4.06 7.76
N LEU A 116 -12.67 -5.06 7.34
CA LEU A 116 -12.32 -6.00 6.28
C LEU A 116 -12.73 -5.51 4.89
N ASP A 117 -13.50 -4.42 4.80
CA ASP A 117 -13.91 -3.86 3.53
C ASP A 117 -12.71 -3.28 2.79
N LEU A 118 -12.55 -3.66 1.52
CA LEU A 118 -11.51 -3.12 0.65
C LEU A 118 -12.01 -1.81 0.02
N PRO A 119 -11.34 -0.67 0.22
CA PRO A 119 -11.71 0.57 -0.45
C PRO A 119 -11.51 0.44 -1.97
N VAL A 120 -12.50 0.92 -2.74
CA VAL A 120 -12.46 0.92 -4.21
C VAL A 120 -11.43 1.93 -4.71
N ASP A 121 -11.43 3.14 -4.12
CA ASP A 121 -10.52 4.21 -4.47
C ASP A 121 -9.86 4.80 -3.22
N VAL A 122 -8.60 5.22 -3.37
CA VAL A 122 -7.87 5.96 -2.33
C VAL A 122 -7.29 7.23 -2.95
N TRP A 123 -7.51 8.36 -2.28
CA TRP A 123 -7.07 9.67 -2.74
C TRP A 123 -6.19 10.31 -1.67
N ILE A 124 -5.02 10.83 -2.06
CA ILE A 124 -4.29 11.79 -1.21
C ILE A 124 -4.98 13.16 -1.30
N ASN A 125 -5.25 13.58 -2.53
CA ASN A 125 -6.02 14.77 -2.88
C ASN A 125 -7.06 14.32 -3.91
N LYS A 126 -8.33 14.28 -3.52
CA LYS A 126 -9.42 13.97 -4.46
C LYS A 126 -9.58 15.17 -5.41
N PRO A 127 -9.52 14.99 -6.74
CA PRO A 127 -9.76 16.10 -7.66
C PRO A 127 -11.16 16.68 -7.43
N SER A 128 -11.27 18.00 -7.45
CA SER A 128 -12.56 18.69 -7.46
C SER A 128 -13.31 18.34 -8.75
N VAL A 129 -14.65 18.28 -8.66
CA VAL A 129 -15.52 17.98 -9.80
C VAL A 129 -15.68 19.19 -10.74
N GLU A 130 -15.22 20.37 -10.31
CA GLU A 130 -15.20 21.59 -11.13
C GLU A 130 -14.29 21.40 -12.36
N PRO A 131 -14.72 21.81 -13.57
CA PRO A 131 -13.90 21.73 -14.77
C PRO A 131 -12.66 22.60 -14.62
N ASP A 132 -11.50 22.01 -14.94
CA ASP A 132 -10.19 22.63 -14.87
C ASP A 132 -10.10 23.80 -15.87
N THR A 133 -10.28 25.04 -15.40
CA THR A 133 -10.21 26.25 -16.22
C THR A 133 -8.78 26.63 -16.63
N ASP A 134 -7.76 25.89 -16.19
CA ASP A 134 -6.34 26.23 -16.39
C ASP A 134 -5.70 25.67 -17.69
N GLN A 135 -6.47 25.07 -18.60
CA GLN A 135 -5.96 24.63 -19.92
C GLN A 135 -6.11 25.63 -21.06
N ALA A 136 -6.58 26.86 -20.83
CA ALA A 136 -6.86 27.83 -21.89
C ALA A 136 -5.75 28.88 -22.15
N ALA A 137 -4.53 28.70 -21.64
CA ALA A 137 -3.41 29.61 -21.88
C ALA A 137 -2.12 28.86 -22.26
N ALA A 138 -2.05 28.40 -23.50
CA ALA A 138 -0.82 28.06 -24.20
C ALA A 138 -0.91 28.49 -25.67
#